data_AF-A0A7C8Z325-F1
#
_entry.id   AF-A0A7C8Z325-F1
#
_cell.length_a   1.000
_cell.length_b   1.000
_cell.length_c   1.000
_cell.angle_alpha   90.00
_cell.angle_beta   90.00
_cell.angle_gamma   90.00
#
_symmetry.space_group_name_H-M   'P 1'
#
loop_
_entity.id
_entity.type
_entity.pdbx_description
1 polymer ?
#
loop_
_entity_poly.entity_id
_entity_poly.type
_entity_poly.pdbx_seq_one_letter_code
_entity_poly.pdbx_strand_id
1 'polypeptide(L)'
;DLDKSLQEILRQNEQRCEQEIEDLKQGLISGSITPDPSHIKFSDDALDEQKHSIRIADEKVALAVQAYDLVDSHIQQLDQFLKKSEEEIRQRELASATGSPDANAEGSTKAGRGSEGSRGGRKKTR
;
A
#
# COMPACT_ATOMS: atom_id res chain seq x y z
N ASP A 1 -12.68 0.36 7.02
CA ASP A 1 -13.61 0.55 8.16
C ASP A 1 -13.05 1.40 9.28
N LEU A 2 -11.78 1.21 9.68
CA LEU A 2 -11.14 2.04 10.72
C LEU A 2 -11.22 3.54 10.44
N ASP A 3 -11.03 3.99 9.19
CA ASP A 3 -11.18 5.41 8.82
C ASP A 3 -12.58 5.95 9.08
N LYS A 4 -13.61 5.20 8.70
CA LYS A 4 -15.01 5.59 8.89
C LYS A 4 -15.37 5.58 10.37
N SER A 5 -14.89 4.57 11.11
CA SER A 5 -15.08 4.48 12.57
C SER A 5 -14.42 5.65 13.29
N LEU A 6 -13.19 6.00 12.91
CA LEU A 6 -12.47 7.15 13.47
C LEU A 6 -13.19 8.45 13.17
N GLN A 7 -13.66 8.65 11.93
CA GLN A 7 -14.41 9.84 11.55
C GLN A 7 -15.68 9.99 12.39
N GLU A 8 -16.43 8.91 12.62
CA GLU A 8 -17.64 8.98 13.43
C GLU A 8 -17.35 9.28 14.89
N ILE A 9 -16.33 8.66 15.48
CA ILE A 9 -15.95 8.92 16.89
C ILE A 9 -15.47 10.37 17.05
N LEU A 10 -14.67 10.88 16.12
CA LEU A 10 -14.23 12.28 16.14
C LEU A 10 -15.43 13.24 16.06
N ARG A 11 -16.38 12.97 15.17
CA ARG A 11 -17.60 13.78 15.04
C ARG A 11 -18.44 13.77 16.33
N GLN A 12 -18.60 12.60 16.94
CA GLN A 12 -19.35 12.46 18.20
C GLN A 12 -18.64 13.18 19.36
N ASN A 13 -17.32 13.03 19.45
CA ASN A 13 -16.52 13.65 20.49
C ASN A 13 -16.51 15.18 20.38
N GLU A 14 -16.41 15.71 19.16
CA GLU A 14 -16.49 17.15 18.89
C GLU A 14 -17.84 17.71 19.32
N GLN A 15 -18.93 17.08 18.90
CA GLN A 15 -20.28 17.48 19.29
C GLN A 15 -20.47 17.46 20.81
N ARG A 16 -19.95 16.44 21.50
CA ARG A 16 -19.99 16.34 22.96
C ARG A 16 -19.18 17.45 23.62
N CYS A 17 -17.95 17.69 23.16
CA CYS A 17 -17.10 18.75 23.68
C CYS A 17 -17.75 20.13 23.51
N GLU A 18 -18.38 20.40 22.37
CA GLU A 18 -19.13 21.63 22.13
C GLU A 18 -20.26 21.82 23.15
N GLN A 19 -21.06 20.77 23.37
CA GLN A 19 -22.13 20.79 24.36
C GLN A 19 -21.59 21.03 25.77
N GLU A 20 -20.54 20.31 26.18
CA GLU A 20 -19.93 20.46 27.50
C GLU A 20 -19.36 21.87 27.70
N ILE A 21 -18.78 22.48 26.68
CA ILE A 21 -18.30 23.86 26.73
C ILE A 21 -19.48 24.83 26.92
N GLU A 22 -20.60 24.63 26.22
CA GLU A 22 -21.80 25.46 26.38
C GLU A 22 -22.41 25.31 27.79
N ASP A 23 -22.51 24.10 28.30
CA ASP A 23 -23.02 23.81 29.63
C ASP A 23 -22.14 24.43 30.72
N LEU A 24 -20.81 24.33 30.57
CA LEU A 24 -19.84 24.99 31.47
C LEU A 24 -19.99 26.52 31.43
N LYS A 25 -20.14 27.11 30.24
CA LYS A 25 -20.37 28.56 30.08
C LYS A 25 -21.65 29.00 30.78
N GLN A 26 -22.75 28.29 30.58
CA GLN A 26 -24.03 28.60 31.23
C GLN A 26 -23.97 28.40 32.75
N GLY A 27 -23.31 27.33 33.20
CA GLY A 27 -23.08 27.06 34.62
C GLY A 27 -22.26 28.17 35.30
N LEU A 28 -21.28 28.73 34.58
CA LEU A 28 -20.50 29.86 35.07
C LEU A 28 -21.32 31.16 35.13
N ILE A 29 -22.11 31.45 34.09
CA ILE A 29 -22.98 32.65 34.04
C ILE A 29 -24.04 32.61 35.13
N SER A 30 -24.61 31.44 35.40
CA SER A 30 -25.62 31.24 36.45
C SER A 30 -25.04 31.16 37.87
N GLY A 31 -23.71 31.12 38.01
CA GLY A 31 -23.02 30.96 39.30
C GLY A 31 -23.13 29.56 39.91
N SER A 32 -23.64 28.58 39.14
CA SER A 32 -23.72 27.16 39.53
C SER A 32 -22.34 26.50 39.57
N ILE A 33 -21.41 26.98 38.74
CA ILE A 33 -20.04 26.48 38.64
C ILE A 33 -19.07 27.57 39.10
N THR A 34 -18.15 27.20 39.99
CA THR A 34 -17.07 28.09 40.43
C THR A 34 -16.03 28.22 39.32
N PRO A 35 -15.47 29.42 39.07
CA PRO A 35 -14.41 29.64 38.07
C PRO A 35 -13.04 29.04 38.43
N ASP A 36 -12.97 28.08 39.36
CA ASP A 36 -11.75 27.36 39.67
C ASP A 36 -11.43 26.38 38.52
N PRO A 37 -10.24 26.46 37.91
CA PRO A 37 -9.80 25.55 36.85
C PRO A 37 -9.93 24.06 37.19
N SER A 38 -9.87 23.68 38.48
CA SER A 38 -10.03 22.29 38.91
C SER A 38 -11.42 21.71 38.63
N HIS A 39 -12.43 22.59 38.54
CA HIS A 39 -13.83 22.26 38.25
C HIS A 39 -14.19 22.41 36.76
N ILE A 40 -13.29 22.95 35.93
CA ILE A 40 -13.47 23.16 34.50
C ILE A 40 -12.69 22.08 33.76
N LYS A 41 -13.30 20.90 33.60
CA LYS A 41 -12.73 19.77 32.87
C LYS A 41 -13.81 19.05 32.08
N PHE A 42 -13.42 18.43 30.97
CA PHE A 42 -14.29 17.56 30.20
C PHE A 42 -14.68 16.31 31.00
N SER A 43 -15.80 15.71 30.61
CA SER A 43 -16.29 14.47 31.19
C SER A 43 -15.34 13.29 30.92
N ASP A 44 -15.44 12.26 31.76
CA ASP A 44 -14.72 11.00 31.53
C ASP A 44 -15.12 10.36 30.20
N ASP A 45 -16.38 10.53 29.76
CA ASP A 45 -16.88 10.04 28.46
C ASP A 45 -16.15 10.72 27.28
N ALA A 46 -16.00 12.05 27.32
CA ALA A 46 -15.26 12.79 26.30
C ALA A 46 -13.79 12.37 26.25
N LEU A 47 -13.18 12.11 27.41
CA LEU A 47 -11.81 11.61 27.50
C LEU A 47 -11.68 10.17 26.97
N ASP A 48 -12.66 9.31 27.24
CA ASP A 48 -12.63 7.91 26.81
C ASP A 48 -12.86 7.76 25.30
N GLU A 49 -13.73 8.56 24.71
CA GLU A 49 -13.89 8.70 23.25
C GLU A 49 -12.61 9.20 22.58
N GLN A 50 -11.92 10.17 23.19
CA GLN A 50 -10.62 10.63 22.70
C GLN A 50 -9.57 9.51 22.75
N LYS A 51 -9.45 8.79 23.88
CA LYS A 51 -8.55 7.63 23.98
C LYS A 51 -8.89 6.56 22.96
N HIS A 52 -10.18 6.34 22.68
CA HIS A 52 -10.59 5.39 21.66
C HIS A 52 -10.15 5.80 20.25
N SER A 53 -10.29 7.08 19.93
CA SER A 53 -9.81 7.65 18.66
C SER A 53 -8.31 7.45 18.47
N ILE A 54 -7.52 7.66 19.53
CA ILE A 54 -6.07 7.43 19.52
C ILE A 54 -5.76 5.97 19.20
N ARG A 55 -6.42 5.01 19.87
CA ARG A 55 -6.21 3.57 19.60
C ARG A 55 -6.48 3.20 18.15
N ILE A 56 -7.55 3.74 17.55
CA ILE A 56 -7.86 3.48 16.13
C ILE A 56 -6.81 4.11 15.22
N ALA A 57 -6.33 5.31 15.54
CA ALA A 57 -5.28 5.96 14.76
C ALA A 57 -3.97 5.15 14.79
N ASP A 58 -3.58 4.65 15.95
CA ASP A 58 -2.40 3.79 16.11
C ASP A 58 -2.54 2.49 15.31
N GLU A 59 -3.71 1.86 15.35
CA GLU A 59 -4.00 0.66 14.56
C GLU A 59 -3.90 0.92 13.06
N LYS A 60 -4.41 2.06 12.58
CA LYS A 60 -4.29 2.46 11.18
C LYS A 60 -2.82 2.62 10.77
N VAL A 61 -2.00 3.26 11.61
CA VAL A 61 -0.57 3.42 11.34
C VAL A 61 0.11 2.04 11.30
N ALA A 62 -0.18 1.16 12.26
CA ALA A 62 0.40 -0.18 12.31
C ALA A 62 0.04 -1.02 11.07
N LEU A 63 -1.20 -0.93 10.58
CA LEU A 63 -1.62 -1.61 9.35
C LEU A 63 -0.94 -1.03 8.11
N ALA A 64 -0.79 0.30 8.04
CA ALA A 64 -0.09 0.94 6.94
C ALA A 64 1.38 0.48 6.90
N VAL A 65 2.08 0.47 8.03
CA VAL A 65 3.46 -0.01 8.15
C VAL A 65 3.58 -1.45 7.64
N GLN A 66 2.73 -2.36 8.13
CA GLN A 66 2.73 -3.76 7.68
C GLN A 66 2.52 -3.92 6.17
N ALA A 67 1.62 -3.10 5.59
CA ALA A 67 1.37 -3.13 4.16
C ALA A 67 2.60 -2.65 3.36
N TYR A 68 3.27 -1.59 3.82
CA TYR A 68 4.49 -1.10 3.20
C TYR A 68 5.63 -2.11 3.31
N ASP A 69 5.84 -2.73 4.47
CA ASP A 69 6.88 -3.76 4.67
C ASP A 69 6.68 -4.96 3.74
N LEU A 70 5.43 -5.41 3.56
CA LEU A 70 5.09 -6.50 2.64
C LEU A 70 5.39 -6.13 1.18
N VAL A 71 5.00 -4.92 0.77
CA VAL A 71 5.25 -4.43 -0.59
C VAL A 71 6.75 -4.29 -0.85
N ASP A 72 7.49 -3.75 0.11
CA ASP A 72 8.95 -3.59 0.01
C ASP A 72 9.65 -4.95 -0.12
N SER A 73 9.26 -5.94 0.70
CA SER A 73 9.77 -7.32 0.58
C SER A 73 9.54 -7.89 -0.82
N HIS A 74 8.37 -7.68 -1.43
CA HIS A 74 8.11 -8.15 -2.79
C HIS A 74 8.92 -7.41 -3.85
N ILE A 75 9.12 -6.09 -3.69
CA ILE A 75 9.99 -5.31 -4.58
C ILE A 75 11.42 -5.87 -4.53
N GLN A 76 11.96 -6.08 -3.34
CA GLN A 76 13.29 -6.66 -3.16
C GLN A 76 13.42 -8.06 -3.79
N GLN A 77 12.39 -8.90 -3.69
CA GLN A 77 12.38 -10.21 -4.35
C GLN A 77 12.42 -10.09 -5.87
N LEU A 78 11.61 -9.18 -6.45
CA LEU A 78 11.60 -8.94 -7.89
C LEU A 78 12.95 -8.41 -8.38
N ASP A 79 13.57 -7.48 -7.66
CA ASP A 79 14.91 -6.96 -7.99
C ASP A 79 15.96 -8.07 -7.98
N GLN A 80 15.88 -9.00 -7.03
CA GLN A 80 16.77 -10.17 -7.00
C GLN A 80 16.53 -11.12 -8.17
N PHE A 81 15.28 -11.37 -8.55
CA PHE A 81 14.95 -12.20 -9.70
C PHE A 81 15.45 -11.58 -11.00
N LEU A 82 15.28 -10.27 -11.19
CA LEU A 82 15.80 -9.56 -12.36
C LEU A 82 17.32 -9.67 -12.46
N LYS A 83 18.05 -9.42 -11.36
CA LYS A 83 19.51 -9.59 -11.32
C LYS A 83 19.97 -11.00 -11.67
N LYS A 84 19.30 -12.03 -11.14
CA LYS A 84 19.61 -13.43 -11.48
C LYS A 84 19.34 -13.74 -12.94
N SER A 85 18.21 -13.27 -13.48
CA SER A 85 17.86 -13.44 -14.88
C SER A 85 18.87 -12.77 -15.82
N GLU A 86 19.30 -11.55 -15.51
CA GLU A 86 20.34 -10.84 -16.27
C GLU A 86 21.69 -11.56 -16.25
N GLU A 87 22.06 -12.12 -15.10
CA GLU A 87 23.28 -12.92 -14.96
C GLU A 87 23.19 -14.24 -15.75
N GLU A 88 22.05 -14.93 -15.71
CA GLU A 88 21.82 -16.13 -16.50
C GLU A 88 21.90 -15.86 -18.01
N ILE A 89 21.37 -14.72 -18.48
CA ILE A 89 21.50 -14.30 -19.88
C ILE A 89 22.97 -14.07 -20.21
N ARG A 90 23.71 -13.31 -19.39
CA ARG A 90 25.15 -13.09 -19.59
C ARG A 90 25.96 -14.38 -19.63
N GLN A 91 25.66 -15.33 -18.74
CA GLN A 91 26.35 -16.63 -18.73
C GLN A 91 26.05 -17.45 -19.99
N ARG A 92 24.81 -17.45 -20.49
CA ARG A 92 24.47 -18.09 -21.77
C ARG A 92 25.19 -17.44 -22.94
N GLU A 93 25.31 -16.11 -22.96
CA GLU A 93 26.05 -15.39 -23.99
C GLU A 93 27.56 -15.73 -23.97
N LEU A 94 28.18 -15.75 -22.79
CA LEU A 94 29.58 -16.17 -22.62
C LEU A 94 29.82 -17.63 -23.02
N ALA A 95 28.92 -18.54 -22.65
CA ALA A 95 29.00 -19.95 -23.03
C ALA A 95 28.81 -20.16 -24.54
N SER A 96 27.93 -19.40 -25.17
CA SER A 96 27.76 -19.39 -26.63
C SER A 96 29.01 -18.85 -27.36
N ALA A 97 29.66 -17.83 -26.79
CA ALA A 97 30.88 -17.24 -27.35
C ALA A 97 32.14 -18.12 -27.19
N THR A 98 32.16 -19.03 -26.21
CA THR A 98 33.28 -19.97 -25.97
C THR A 98 33.05 -21.37 -26.55
N GLY A 99 31.86 -21.64 -27.08
CA GLY A 99 31.44 -22.90 -27.70
C GLY A 99 31.76 -23.06 -29.20
N SER A 100 32.82 -22.43 -29.73
CA SER A 100 33.29 -22.68 -31.10
C SER A 100 34.70 -23.31 -31.15
N PRO A 101 34.79 -24.65 -31.19
CA PRO A 101 35.78 -25.31 -32.02
C PRO A 101 35.20 -25.45 -33.44
N ASP A 102 35.92 -24.84 -34.36
CA ASP A 102 35.85 -25.05 -35.80
C ASP A 102 35.70 -26.55 -36.15
N ALA A 103 34.58 -26.94 -36.76
CA ALA A 103 34.43 -28.16 -37.54
C ALA A 103 33.06 -28.16 -38.26
N ASN A 104 32.99 -27.58 -39.46
CA ASN A 104 32.55 -28.39 -40.60
C ASN A 104 32.95 -27.76 -41.93
N ALA A 105 33.90 -28.42 -42.59
CA ALA A 105 34.22 -28.20 -43.98
C ALA A 105 33.04 -28.62 -44.88
N GLU A 106 32.87 -27.87 -45.96
CA GLU A 106 32.39 -28.26 -47.29
C GLU A 106 31.20 -29.22 -47.43
N GLY A 107 30.12 -28.71 -48.02
CA GLY A 107 29.01 -29.54 -48.47
C GLY A 107 28.00 -28.82 -49.36
N SER A 108 28.41 -28.56 -50.61
CA SER A 108 27.57 -28.64 -51.81
C SER A 108 26.25 -27.85 -51.88
N THR A 109 26.28 -26.85 -52.76
CA THR A 109 25.19 -26.38 -53.65
C THR A 109 23.87 -27.17 -53.64
N LYS A 110 22.73 -26.49 -53.37
CA LYS A 110 21.57 -26.45 -54.29
C LYS A 110 20.50 -25.45 -53.85
N ALA A 111 20.12 -24.60 -54.78
CA ALA A 111 19.03 -23.64 -54.73
C ALA A 111 17.63 -24.28 -54.62
N GLY A 112 16.68 -23.50 -54.08
CA GLY A 112 15.39 -23.33 -54.76
C GLY A 112 14.11 -23.40 -53.92
N ARG A 113 13.32 -22.30 -54.00
CA ARG A 113 11.83 -22.19 -53.98
C ARG A 113 11.15 -22.40 -52.62
N GLY A 114 10.16 -21.63 -52.17
CA GLY A 114 9.33 -20.58 -52.74
C GLY A 114 7.96 -20.57 -52.04
N SER A 115 7.36 -19.38 -51.90
CA SER A 115 5.92 -19.07 -51.71
C SER A 115 5.13 -19.49 -50.46
N GLU A 116 4.69 -18.45 -49.73
CA GLU A 116 3.30 -18.07 -49.38
C GLU A 116 2.32 -19.05 -48.73
N GLY A 117 1.59 -18.57 -47.72
CA GLY A 117 0.38 -19.26 -47.25
C GLY A 117 -0.29 -18.72 -45.99
N SER A 118 -0.85 -17.52 -46.08
CA SER A 118 -1.93 -16.94 -45.24
C SER A 118 -2.81 -17.94 -44.45
N ARG A 119 -2.97 -17.71 -43.14
CA ARG A 119 -4.10 -18.14 -42.27
C ARG A 119 -3.89 -17.43 -40.92
N GLY A 120 -4.69 -16.51 -40.42
CA GLY A 120 -6.12 -16.28 -40.61
C GLY A 120 -6.64 -15.92 -39.22
N GLY A 121 -6.89 -14.63 -38.97
CA GLY A 121 -7.36 -14.13 -37.69
C GLY A 121 -8.75 -14.68 -37.32
N ARG A 122 -9.02 -14.82 -36.02
CA ARG A 122 -10.38 -14.99 -35.50
C ARG A 122 -10.55 -14.31 -34.14
N LYS A 123 -11.74 -13.72 -34.01
CA LYS A 123 -12.20 -12.60 -33.16
C LYS A 123 -12.34 -12.87 -31.66
N LYS A 124 -12.31 -11.77 -30.91
CA LYS A 124 -12.83 -11.58 -29.54
C LYS A 124 -14.36 -11.79 -29.43
N THR A 125 -14.79 -12.26 -28.26
CA THR A 125 -16.15 -12.19 -27.65
C THR A 125 -15.94 -12.33 -26.14
N ARG A 126 -16.64 -11.67 -25.21
CA ARG A 126 -17.63 -10.58 -25.16
C ARG A 126 -17.46 -9.98 -23.76
#